data_AF-A0A4T0X630-F1
#
_entry.id   AF-A0A4T0X630-F1
#
_cell.length_a   1.000
_cell.length_b   1.000
_cell.length_c   1.000
_cell.angle_alpha   90.00
_cell.angle_beta   90.00
_cell.angle_gamma   90.00
#
_symmetry.space_group_name_H-M   'P 1'
#
loop_
_entity.id
_entity.type
_entity.pdbx_description
1 polymer ?
#
loop_
_entity_poly.entity_id
_entity_poly.type
_entity_poly.pdbx_seq_one_letter_code
_entity_poly.pdbx_strand_id
1 'polypeptide(L)'
;MLPFQLDISALRPIDDPWGPTSKTPASLTFNGVPYAPFIKSDKLGKIADWQSVKEEESSIVNNQQKKRDQYHAYGASAAKMFGAEAEDKGFSVVETSFVSSYNKQAVLKSSRKQTQTSNQTAVKKPTATVTKKAVAPKPAKWGSNNKWGNSRWNTEELKPQKSSIAIDEKWTTVSEIEFNRLTKLNLESPQPELLSSAGKIHQYVKKYEQPTTVPLEPTVAITVHQTSSKDPNFKSMAQNGKGKVFITDEILSQLMCAPKSSVSWDVIISKKDGNIFFDKRNDTFDLPLNENSPGQELKETDINHDSLVKLEAQQVIDDYISGCLGPNAKEFPGKNPIPDMSAIQKGYKYSKYQLLNGDNDESSTEVIVRSTVDAYTFTVSSTVAIRALFQFESNDWKSKLQGGSQGNVISDEIKKNNNKISQWTTQAVLAGSKSIKIGFICRDNLKLTNKHSVVGTMTFGTDMLCQQLNVSLNNGWGIVKSLIDIIEHVGGDQDYRFVIVKSPNVMKIVIYRVPIEAFEF
;
A
#
# COMPACT_ATOMS: atom_id res chain seq x y z
N MET A 1 -17.68 39.37 -25.90
CA MET A 1 -16.21 39.41 -25.89
C MET A 1 -15.71 38.19 -26.63
N LEU A 2 -15.01 38.38 -27.76
CA LEU A 2 -14.40 37.27 -28.50
C LEU A 2 -13.08 36.89 -27.80
N PRO A 3 -12.88 35.64 -27.34
CA PRO A 3 -11.80 35.27 -26.42
C PRO A 3 -10.45 34.98 -27.10
N PHE A 4 -10.29 35.24 -28.39
CA PHE A 4 -9.03 34.97 -29.10
C PHE A 4 -8.67 36.11 -30.05
N GLN A 5 -7.67 36.89 -29.65
CA GLN A 5 -7.01 37.87 -30.51
C GLN A 5 -5.67 37.25 -30.93
N LEU A 6 -5.60 36.77 -32.17
CA LEU A 6 -4.38 36.24 -32.77
C LEU A 6 -3.44 37.41 -33.10
N ASP A 7 -2.40 37.58 -32.29
CA ASP A 7 -1.34 38.55 -32.56
C ASP A 7 -0.40 38.00 -33.63
N ILE A 8 -0.70 38.36 -34.88
CA ILE A 8 0.05 37.95 -36.08
C ILE A 8 1.38 38.70 -36.18
N SER A 9 1.58 39.78 -35.42
CA SER A 9 2.82 40.56 -35.46
C SER A 9 4.03 39.80 -34.90
N ALA A 10 3.80 38.72 -34.14
CA ALA A 10 4.83 37.82 -33.65
C ALA A 10 5.27 36.76 -34.68
N LEU A 11 4.60 36.66 -35.83
CA LEU A 11 4.97 35.74 -36.91
C LEU A 11 6.07 36.32 -37.78
N ARG A 12 6.92 35.45 -38.33
CA ARG A 12 8.08 35.87 -39.12
C ARG A 12 7.67 36.37 -40.51
N PRO A 13 8.42 37.31 -41.11
CA PRO A 13 8.26 37.71 -42.50
C PRO A 13 8.49 36.54 -43.46
N ILE A 14 7.85 36.60 -44.63
CA ILE A 14 7.91 35.55 -45.68
C ILE A 14 9.32 35.39 -46.26
N ASP A 15 10.15 36.44 -46.19
CA ASP A 15 11.49 36.46 -46.79
C ASP A 15 12.58 35.82 -45.90
N ASP A 16 12.23 35.40 -44.67
CA ASP A 16 13.17 34.73 -43.76
C ASP A 16 13.41 33.27 -44.20
N PRO A 17 14.67 32.80 -44.22
CA PRO A 17 14.97 31.41 -44.54
C PRO A 17 14.29 30.45 -43.55
N TRP A 18 13.81 29.30 -44.05
CA TRP A 18 13.27 28.26 -43.19
C TRP A 18 14.35 27.71 -42.25
N GLY A 19 14.20 27.96 -40.95
CA GLY A 19 15.13 27.52 -39.91
C GLY A 19 15.24 28.51 -38.76
N PRO A 20 16.07 28.26 -37.74
CA PRO A 20 16.40 29.26 -36.74
C PRO A 20 17.21 30.41 -37.36
N THR A 21 16.92 31.64 -36.95
CA THR A 21 17.69 32.82 -37.38
C THR A 21 19.09 32.81 -36.76
N SER A 22 20.03 33.53 -37.37
CA SER A 22 21.42 33.65 -36.86
C SER A 22 21.52 34.32 -35.49
N LYS A 23 20.48 35.04 -35.06
CA LYS A 23 20.37 35.66 -33.74
C LYS A 23 19.41 34.86 -32.87
N THR A 24 19.89 34.37 -31.73
CA THR A 24 19.05 33.73 -30.71
C THR A 24 17.96 34.70 -30.20
N PRO A 25 16.67 34.30 -30.22
CA PRO A 25 15.56 35.11 -29.71
C PRO A 25 15.76 35.52 -28.24
N ALA A 26 15.28 36.72 -27.87
CA ALA A 26 15.38 37.25 -26.51
C ALA A 26 14.77 36.32 -25.43
N SER A 27 13.72 35.57 -25.79
CA SER A 27 13.09 34.57 -24.92
C SER A 27 14.00 33.37 -24.60
N LEU A 28 15.00 33.10 -25.44
CA LEU A 28 15.95 31.99 -25.30
C LEU A 28 17.32 32.46 -24.77
N THR A 29 17.55 33.76 -24.64
CA THR A 29 18.83 34.32 -24.17
C THR A 29 18.99 34.33 -22.64
N PHE A 30 18.04 33.77 -21.87
CA PHE A 30 18.07 33.57 -20.41
C PHE A 30 18.80 34.70 -19.63
N ASN A 31 18.53 35.97 -19.97
CA ASN A 31 19.15 37.16 -19.36
C ASN A 31 20.70 37.10 -19.23
N GLY A 32 21.39 36.56 -20.24
CA GLY A 32 22.86 36.51 -20.26
C GLY A 32 23.49 35.35 -19.49
N VAL A 33 22.68 34.38 -19.01
CA VAL A 33 23.20 33.15 -18.41
C VAL A 33 23.73 32.22 -19.50
N PRO A 34 25.00 31.73 -19.40
CA PRO A 34 25.54 30.76 -20.34
C PRO A 34 24.67 29.50 -20.36
N TYR A 35 24.25 29.08 -21.55
CA TYR A 35 23.45 27.87 -21.70
C TYR A 35 24.26 26.61 -21.35
N ALA A 36 23.76 25.82 -20.40
CA ALA A 36 24.24 24.49 -20.09
C ALA A 36 23.06 23.50 -20.15
N PRO A 37 23.14 22.40 -20.92
CA PRO A 37 22.06 21.42 -20.98
C PRO A 37 21.97 20.65 -19.67
N PHE A 38 20.76 20.40 -19.18
CA PHE A 38 20.51 19.62 -17.95
C PHE A 38 19.20 18.85 -18.05
N ILE A 39 19.01 17.88 -17.16
CA ILE A 39 17.80 17.05 -17.09
C ILE A 39 17.16 17.25 -15.70
N LYS A 40 15.86 17.61 -15.65
CA LYS A 40 15.15 17.85 -14.37
C LYS A 40 14.92 16.59 -13.54
N SER A 41 15.00 15.41 -14.14
CA SER A 41 14.86 14.12 -13.47
C SER A 41 16.16 13.60 -12.85
N ASP A 42 17.28 14.32 -13.00
CA ASP A 42 18.54 13.91 -12.39
C ASP A 42 18.45 14.01 -10.86
N LYS A 43 18.99 13.00 -10.18
CA LYS A 43 18.98 12.95 -8.72
C LYS A 43 19.85 14.07 -8.16
N LEU A 44 19.27 14.89 -7.29
CA LEU A 44 19.96 15.95 -6.57
C LEU A 44 20.57 15.41 -5.25
N GLY A 45 21.70 15.99 -4.82
CA GLY A 45 22.30 15.72 -3.49
C GLY A 45 23.63 14.96 -3.50
N LYS A 46 24.66 15.48 -4.17
CA LYS A 46 26.05 15.01 -4.04
C LYS A 46 26.78 15.84 -2.98
N ILE A 47 27.50 15.19 -2.07
CA ILE A 47 28.31 15.85 -1.04
C ILE A 47 29.69 16.14 -1.64
N ALA A 48 30.17 17.38 -1.51
CA ALA A 48 31.55 17.73 -1.80
C ALA A 48 32.36 17.62 -0.49
N ASP A 49 33.30 16.68 -0.44
CA ASP A 49 34.15 16.45 0.74
C ASP A 49 35.62 16.58 0.35
N TRP A 50 36.28 17.64 0.84
CA TRP A 50 37.70 17.88 0.60
C TRP A 50 38.63 17.06 1.51
N GLN A 51 38.08 16.38 2.54
CA GLN A 51 38.83 15.47 3.41
C GLN A 51 38.70 14.01 2.99
N SER A 52 37.76 13.70 2.09
CA SER A 52 37.59 12.35 1.58
C SER A 52 38.92 11.87 0.99
N VAL A 53 39.42 10.75 1.53
CA VAL A 53 40.51 10.02 0.90
C VAL A 53 39.98 9.68 -0.49
N LYS A 54 40.61 10.20 -1.55
CA LYS A 54 40.33 9.77 -2.92
C LYS A 54 40.35 8.25 -2.88
N GLU A 55 39.17 7.61 -2.89
CA GLU A 55 39.10 6.16 -3.03
C GLU A 55 39.90 5.86 -4.27
N GLU A 56 41.04 5.22 -4.08
CA GLU A 56 42.02 5.07 -5.13
C GLU A 56 41.33 4.47 -6.35
N GLU A 57 41.38 5.20 -7.46
CA GLU A 57 41.16 4.72 -8.83
C GLU A 57 42.21 3.65 -9.21
N SER A 58 42.58 2.75 -8.30
CA SER A 58 43.62 1.73 -8.48
C SER A 58 43.04 0.33 -8.75
N SER A 59 41.82 0.23 -9.30
CA SER A 59 41.26 -1.04 -9.78
C SER A 59 40.52 -1.00 -11.13
N ILE A 60 40.65 0.07 -11.92
CA ILE A 60 40.05 0.15 -13.27
C ILE A 60 41.06 0.73 -14.27
N VAL A 61 42.13 -0.01 -14.55
CA VAL A 61 43.03 0.31 -15.69
C VAL A 61 42.70 -0.51 -16.95
N ASN A 62 41.86 -1.55 -16.87
CA ASN A 62 41.62 -2.47 -18.01
C ASN A 62 40.19 -2.50 -18.58
N ASN A 63 39.44 -1.40 -18.53
CA ASN A 63 38.29 -1.22 -19.43
C ASN A 63 37.93 0.27 -19.57
N GLN A 64 38.87 1.04 -20.13
CA GLN A 64 38.61 2.37 -20.65
C GLN A 64 37.64 2.26 -21.84
N GLN A 65 36.33 2.35 -21.58
CA GLN A 65 35.34 2.91 -22.52
C GLN A 65 33.90 2.99 -22.00
N LYS A 66 33.56 2.48 -20.80
CA LYS A 66 32.15 2.48 -20.33
C LYS A 66 31.91 2.88 -18.88
N LYS A 67 32.63 3.88 -18.38
CA LYS A 67 32.23 4.61 -17.16
C LYS A 67 32.40 6.11 -17.36
N ARG A 68 31.62 6.64 -18.29
CA ARG A 68 31.14 8.01 -18.14
C ARG A 68 30.17 7.97 -16.97
N ASP A 69 30.35 8.84 -15.96
CA ASP A 69 29.40 8.99 -14.87
C ASP A 69 27.98 9.02 -15.45
N GLN A 70 27.21 7.97 -15.16
CA GLN A 70 25.88 7.78 -15.77
C GLN A 70 24.90 8.90 -15.36
N TYR A 71 25.27 9.67 -14.33
CA TYR A 71 24.55 10.82 -13.79
C TYR A 71 24.81 12.14 -14.53
N HIS A 72 25.72 12.18 -15.50
CA HIS A 72 26.01 13.38 -16.29
C HIS A 72 26.06 13.06 -17.79
N ALA A 73 24.96 12.52 -18.32
CA ALA A 73 24.82 12.29 -19.76
C ALA A 73 24.78 13.61 -20.56
N TYR A 74 24.27 14.69 -19.96
CA TYR A 74 24.18 16.04 -20.53
C TYR A 74 24.73 17.08 -19.54
N GLY A 75 25.47 18.09 -20.01
CA GLY A 75 25.82 19.27 -19.20
C GLY A 75 27.20 19.32 -18.54
N ALA A 76 28.02 18.27 -18.65
CA ALA A 76 29.32 18.16 -17.96
C ALA A 76 30.37 19.24 -18.32
N SER A 77 30.08 20.18 -19.23
CA SER A 77 31.04 21.19 -19.65
C SER A 77 31.11 22.42 -18.75
N ALA A 78 30.06 22.73 -17.97
CA ALA A 78 30.05 23.93 -17.12
C ALA A 78 30.88 23.76 -15.83
N ALA A 79 31.10 22.52 -15.38
CA ALA A 79 31.87 22.22 -14.18
C ALA A 79 33.38 22.55 -14.30
N LYS A 80 33.89 22.85 -15.50
CA LYS A 80 35.27 23.32 -15.72
C LYS A 80 35.49 24.82 -15.52
N MET A 81 34.48 25.57 -15.06
CA MET A 81 34.60 27.01 -14.81
C MET A 81 35.44 27.36 -13.56
N PHE A 82 35.66 26.41 -12.65
CA PHE A 82 36.44 26.58 -11.42
C PHE A 82 37.58 25.56 -11.32
N GLY A 83 38.40 25.45 -12.37
CA GLY A 83 39.65 24.73 -12.28
C GLY A 83 40.61 25.48 -11.34
N ALA A 84 40.83 24.97 -10.13
CA ALA A 84 41.96 25.43 -9.32
C ALA A 84 43.25 24.97 -10.00
N GLU A 85 44.07 25.90 -10.48
CA GLU A 85 45.32 25.58 -11.19
C GLU A 85 46.43 25.04 -10.26
N ALA A 86 46.21 24.97 -8.94
CA ALA A 86 47.17 24.39 -8.01
C ALA A 86 46.50 23.82 -6.74
N GLU A 87 46.43 22.49 -6.60
CA GLU A 87 46.25 21.83 -5.29
C GLU A 87 47.59 21.84 -4.53
N ASP A 88 48.09 23.01 -4.16
CA ASP A 88 49.35 23.13 -3.41
C ASP A 88 49.09 22.85 -1.92
N LYS A 89 49.25 21.58 -1.52
CA LYS A 89 49.42 21.17 -0.12
C LYS A 89 50.74 21.65 0.50
N GLY A 90 51.50 22.50 -0.20
CA GLY A 90 52.84 22.97 0.18
C GLY A 90 52.84 24.13 1.18
N PHE A 91 51.69 24.69 1.53
CA PHE A 91 51.60 25.78 2.51
C PHE A 91 51.44 25.23 3.93
N SER A 92 52.40 25.52 4.80
CA SER A 92 52.30 25.26 6.24
C SER A 92 51.81 26.52 6.98
N VAL A 93 50.86 26.35 7.90
CA VAL A 93 50.43 27.41 8.82
C VAL A 93 51.48 27.58 9.92
N VAL A 94 51.98 28.80 10.13
CA VAL A 94 52.91 29.11 11.22
C VAL A 94 52.11 29.39 12.48
N GLU A 95 52.25 28.55 13.50
CA GLU A 95 51.66 28.79 14.82
C GLU A 95 52.47 29.80 15.63
N THR A 96 51.85 30.92 16.03
CA THR A 96 52.31 31.75 17.14
C THR A 96 51.60 31.31 18.41
N SER A 97 52.12 30.28 19.08
CA SER A 97 51.52 29.74 20.30
C SER A 97 52.06 30.40 21.57
N PHE A 98 51.17 30.80 22.47
CA PHE A 98 51.36 30.58 23.90
C PHE A 98 50.45 29.41 24.31
N VAL A 99 51.07 28.41 24.92
CA VAL A 99 50.54 27.06 25.20
C VAL A 99 49.75 27.02 26.51
N SER A 100 48.68 26.23 26.55
CA SER A 100 48.28 25.53 27.79
C SER A 100 47.81 24.11 27.49
N SER A 101 48.54 23.15 28.04
CA SER A 101 48.40 21.71 27.84
C SER A 101 47.20 21.12 28.59
N TYR A 102 46.36 20.31 27.93
CA TYR A 102 45.47 19.37 28.60
C TYR A 102 45.54 17.98 27.92
N ASN A 103 46.20 17.05 28.61
CA ASN A 103 46.39 15.66 28.20
C ASN A 103 45.14 14.82 28.47
N LYS A 104 44.64 14.08 27.46
CA LYS A 104 43.92 12.81 27.67
C LYS A 104 44.37 11.78 26.62
N GLN A 105 45.25 10.87 27.04
CA GLN A 105 45.56 9.63 26.34
C GLN A 105 44.43 8.61 26.55
N ALA A 106 43.87 8.08 25.46
CA ALA A 106 43.02 6.90 25.47
C ALA A 106 43.85 5.67 25.10
N VAL A 107 43.95 4.71 26.02
CA VAL A 107 44.62 3.41 25.80
C VAL A 107 43.55 2.34 25.59
N LEU A 108 43.48 1.82 24.36
CA LEU A 108 42.75 0.61 23.98
C LEU A 108 43.54 -0.63 24.45
N LYS A 109 42.89 -1.55 25.19
CA LYS A 109 43.43 -2.90 25.42
C LYS A 109 42.40 -4.00 25.13
N SER A 110 42.81 -4.84 24.19
CA SER A 110 42.30 -6.15 23.78
C SER A 110 42.21 -7.15 24.95
N SER A 111 41.13 -7.93 25.02
CA SER A 111 40.98 -9.07 25.93
C SER A 111 40.82 -10.37 25.14
N ARG A 112 41.94 -11.04 24.95
CA ARG A 112 42.10 -12.44 24.53
C ARG A 112 42.15 -13.29 25.81
N LYS A 113 41.22 -14.22 26.04
CA LYS A 113 41.27 -15.16 27.17
C LYS A 113 41.74 -16.54 26.70
N GLN A 114 42.91 -16.93 27.19
CA GLN A 114 43.53 -18.25 27.11
C GLN A 114 44.10 -18.54 28.50
N THR A 115 43.69 -19.66 29.12
CA THR A 115 44.35 -20.30 30.30
C THR A 115 43.84 -21.75 30.33
N GLN A 116 44.63 -22.76 29.97
CA GLN A 116 45.65 -23.50 30.75
C GLN A 116 45.12 -24.47 31.84
N THR A 117 45.15 -25.76 31.49
CA THR A 117 45.70 -26.95 32.18
C THR A 117 45.62 -27.14 33.71
N SER A 118 45.14 -28.33 34.12
CA SER A 118 45.67 -29.12 35.25
C SER A 118 45.50 -30.63 35.04
N ASN A 119 46.57 -31.40 35.33
CA ASN A 119 46.73 -32.86 35.23
C ASN A 119 46.11 -33.65 36.40
N GLN A 120 45.82 -34.94 36.14
CA GLN A 120 45.89 -36.17 36.99
C GLN A 120 44.79 -37.14 36.48
N THR A 121 44.92 -38.46 36.28
CA THR A 121 45.89 -39.51 36.65
C THR A 121 45.70 -40.70 35.70
N ALA A 122 46.73 -41.54 35.56
CA ALA A 122 46.79 -42.69 34.66
C ALA A 122 46.25 -44.00 35.29
N VAL A 123 45.63 -44.87 34.48
CA VAL A 123 45.70 -46.33 34.63
C VAL A 123 45.79 -46.99 33.24
N LYS A 124 46.82 -47.82 33.04
CA LYS A 124 47.05 -48.68 31.87
C LYS A 124 46.59 -50.12 32.16
N LYS A 125 46.05 -50.84 31.15
CA LYS A 125 46.42 -52.23 30.76
C LYS A 125 45.60 -52.72 29.53
N PRO A 126 46.00 -53.82 28.82
CA PRO A 126 46.30 -53.72 27.37
C PRO A 126 45.56 -54.72 26.45
N THR A 127 45.72 -54.50 25.14
CA THR A 127 45.75 -55.48 24.02
C THR A 127 44.56 -56.43 23.77
N ALA A 128 43.94 -56.30 22.59
CA ALA A 128 43.88 -57.38 21.58
C ALA A 128 43.47 -56.84 20.20
N THR A 129 44.27 -57.22 19.20
CA THR A 129 44.23 -56.82 17.80
C THR A 129 43.17 -57.62 17.04
N VAL A 130 42.28 -56.95 16.27
CA VAL A 130 41.68 -57.55 15.07
C VAL A 130 41.66 -56.51 13.95
N THR A 131 42.50 -56.77 12.95
CA THR A 131 42.59 -56.06 11.67
C THR A 131 41.37 -56.36 10.81
N LYS A 132 40.60 -55.32 10.46
CA LYS A 132 39.86 -55.26 9.19
C LYS A 132 40.03 -53.88 8.56
N LYS A 133 40.47 -53.90 7.30
CA LYS A 133 40.78 -52.77 6.43
C LYS A 133 39.62 -51.76 6.40
N ALA A 134 39.87 -50.55 6.89
CA ALA A 134 39.03 -49.38 6.63
C ALA A 134 39.81 -48.45 5.70
N VAL A 135 39.27 -48.28 4.50
CA VAL A 135 39.74 -47.34 3.48
C VAL A 135 39.59 -45.92 4.03
N ALA A 136 40.69 -45.17 4.04
CA ALA A 136 40.67 -43.75 4.40
C ALA A 136 39.79 -42.97 3.40
N PRO A 137 38.77 -42.21 3.85
CA PRO A 137 38.08 -41.29 2.97
C PRO A 137 39.02 -40.12 2.67
N LYS A 138 39.37 -39.96 1.39
CA LYS A 138 40.01 -38.75 0.88
C LYS A 138 39.11 -37.56 1.24
N PRO A 139 39.64 -36.42 1.73
CA PRO A 139 38.82 -35.23 1.95
C PRO A 139 38.30 -34.78 0.58
N ALA A 140 36.98 -34.90 0.39
CA ALA A 140 36.30 -34.34 -0.76
C ALA A 140 36.50 -32.82 -0.70
N LYS A 141 37.27 -32.31 -1.66
CA LYS A 141 37.37 -30.88 -1.95
C LYS A 141 35.96 -30.34 -2.14
N TRP A 142 35.43 -29.71 -1.09
CA TRP A 142 34.31 -28.81 -1.20
C TRP A 142 34.75 -27.68 -2.13
N GLY A 143 34.33 -27.78 -3.40
CA GLY A 143 34.29 -26.65 -4.29
C GLY A 143 33.43 -25.60 -3.61
N SER A 144 34.12 -24.60 -3.04
CA SER A 144 33.54 -23.33 -2.63
C SER A 144 32.95 -22.69 -3.87
N ASN A 145 31.73 -23.09 -4.21
CA ASN A 145 30.90 -22.39 -5.16
C ASN A 145 30.36 -21.18 -4.40
N ASN A 146 31.26 -20.19 -4.27
CA ASN A 146 31.02 -18.89 -3.69
C ASN A 146 30.08 -18.13 -4.65
N LYS A 147 28.82 -18.58 -4.73
CA LYS A 147 27.69 -17.93 -5.41
C LYS A 147 27.03 -16.89 -4.48
N TRP A 148 27.82 -16.28 -3.61
CA TRP A 148 27.43 -15.21 -2.69
C TRP A 148 28.01 -13.87 -3.14
N GLY A 149 27.86 -13.56 -4.42
CA GLY A 149 28.42 -12.34 -5.00
C GLY A 149 28.03 -12.15 -6.45
N ASN A 150 26.72 -12.10 -6.74
CA ASN A 150 26.16 -11.41 -7.93
C ASN A 150 24.62 -11.39 -7.96
N SER A 151 23.95 -11.40 -6.79
CA SER A 151 22.49 -11.24 -6.70
C SER A 151 22.12 -10.04 -5.82
N ARG A 152 22.80 -8.92 -6.03
CA ARG A 152 22.49 -7.62 -5.38
C ARG A 152 22.39 -6.45 -6.37
N TRP A 153 22.20 -6.77 -7.65
CA TRP A 153 22.02 -5.78 -8.74
C TRP A 153 20.73 -5.98 -9.54
N ASN A 154 19.82 -6.83 -9.08
CA ASN A 154 18.39 -6.60 -9.30
C ASN A 154 17.87 -5.96 -8.01
N THR A 155 18.18 -4.69 -7.81
CA THR A 155 17.16 -3.83 -7.20
C THR A 155 16.06 -3.83 -8.25
N GLU A 156 15.12 -4.77 -8.15
CA GLU A 156 13.86 -4.68 -8.89
C GLU A 156 13.35 -3.26 -8.60
N GLU A 157 13.50 -2.37 -9.56
CA GLU A 157 13.03 -1.00 -9.44
C GLU A 157 11.53 -1.10 -9.25
N LEU A 158 11.10 -0.95 -7.99
CA LEU A 158 9.69 -0.96 -7.64
C LEU A 158 9.02 0.13 -8.48
N LYS A 159 8.17 -0.31 -9.42
CA LYS A 159 7.42 0.56 -10.33
C LYS A 159 6.83 1.72 -9.52
N PRO A 160 7.16 2.98 -9.85
CA PRO A 160 6.62 4.13 -9.13
C PRO A 160 5.11 4.09 -9.27
N GLN A 161 4.42 3.94 -8.14
CA GLN A 161 2.98 3.90 -8.12
C GLN A 161 2.42 5.27 -8.47
N LYS A 162 1.30 5.28 -9.19
CA LYS A 162 0.58 6.50 -9.52
C LYS A 162 -0.24 6.97 -8.31
N SER A 163 -0.36 8.28 -8.17
CA SER A 163 -1.32 8.86 -7.23
C SER A 163 -2.73 8.48 -7.64
N SER A 164 -3.61 8.26 -6.68
CA SER A 164 -5.03 7.98 -6.93
C SER A 164 -5.77 9.21 -7.45
N ILE A 165 -5.32 10.40 -7.07
CA ILE A 165 -5.89 11.67 -7.48
C ILE A 165 -4.80 12.67 -7.90
N ALA A 166 -5.10 13.47 -8.91
CA ALA A 166 -4.28 14.62 -9.29
C ALA A 166 -4.51 15.74 -8.28
N ILE A 167 -3.43 16.25 -7.69
CA ILE A 167 -3.48 17.34 -6.72
C ILE A 167 -3.54 18.66 -7.50
N ASP A 168 -4.57 19.46 -7.24
CA ASP A 168 -4.74 20.79 -7.84
C ASP A 168 -3.91 21.83 -7.09
N GLU A 169 -3.45 22.87 -7.78
CA GLU A 169 -2.71 24.01 -7.22
C GLU A 169 -3.53 24.78 -6.18
N LYS A 170 -4.87 24.75 -6.29
CA LYS A 170 -5.78 25.43 -5.34
C LYS A 170 -5.92 24.70 -3.99
N TRP A 171 -5.39 23.48 -3.87
CA TRP A 171 -5.55 22.69 -2.65
C TRP A 171 -4.54 23.13 -1.60
N THR A 172 -5.01 23.32 -0.36
CA THR A 172 -4.13 23.70 0.75
C THR A 172 -3.83 22.49 1.61
N THR A 173 -2.54 22.25 1.86
CA THR A 173 -2.10 21.14 2.71
C THR A 173 -2.39 21.48 4.18
N VAL A 174 -3.14 20.61 4.85
CA VAL A 174 -3.55 20.78 6.25
C VAL A 174 -2.62 20.04 7.18
N SER A 175 -2.36 18.77 6.88
CA SER A 175 -1.56 17.89 7.74
C SER A 175 -0.91 16.79 6.92
N GLU A 176 0.33 16.46 7.26
CA GLU A 176 1.04 15.29 6.76
C GLU A 176 1.31 14.33 7.93
N ILE A 177 0.86 13.10 7.80
CA ILE A 177 0.91 12.10 8.85
C ILE A 177 1.63 10.86 8.34
N GLU A 178 2.83 10.62 8.87
CA GLU A 178 3.58 9.39 8.62
C GLU A 178 2.95 8.18 9.31
N PHE A 179 3.04 7.01 8.70
CA PHE A 179 2.46 5.78 9.23
C PHE A 179 3.01 5.38 10.60
N ASN A 180 4.26 5.74 10.91
CA ASN A 180 4.86 5.52 12.23
C ASN A 180 4.13 6.23 13.38
N ARG A 181 3.37 7.30 13.07
CA ARG A 181 2.51 7.98 14.04
C ARG A 181 1.18 7.26 14.19
N LEU A 182 0.59 6.86 13.06
CA LEU A 182 -0.70 6.15 13.02
C LEU A 182 -0.66 4.81 13.78
N THR A 183 0.43 4.06 13.67
CA THR A 183 0.59 2.75 14.35
C THR A 183 0.68 2.86 15.88
N LYS A 184 0.96 4.05 16.41
CA LYS A 184 1.04 4.30 17.86
C LYS A 184 -0.29 4.74 18.48
N LEU A 185 -1.28 5.11 17.66
CA LEU A 185 -2.58 5.53 18.13
C LEU A 185 -3.31 4.34 18.76
N ASN A 186 -4.05 4.60 19.82
CA ASN A 186 -4.81 3.57 20.52
C ASN A 186 -6.02 4.23 21.17
N LEU A 187 -7.20 3.74 20.86
CA LEU A 187 -8.47 4.16 21.46
C LEU A 187 -9.24 2.89 21.83
N GLU A 188 -9.84 2.84 23.01
CA GLU A 188 -10.69 1.70 23.35
C GLU A 188 -11.83 1.57 22.34
N SER A 189 -12.03 0.37 21.79
CA SER A 189 -13.03 0.15 20.75
C SER A 189 -14.44 0.45 21.30
N PRO A 190 -15.16 1.43 20.73
CA PRO A 190 -16.52 1.74 21.15
C PRO A 190 -17.46 0.57 20.88
N GLN A 191 -18.42 0.36 21.77
CA GLN A 191 -19.46 -0.66 21.58
C GLN A 191 -20.50 -0.19 20.56
N PRO A 192 -20.86 -1.01 19.56
CA PRO A 192 -21.86 -0.65 18.56
C PRO A 192 -23.28 -0.66 19.12
N GLU A 193 -24.02 0.41 18.93
CA GLU A 193 -25.48 0.46 19.11
C GLU A 193 -26.18 0.29 17.76
N LEU A 194 -26.93 -0.80 17.56
CA LEU A 194 -27.64 -1.04 16.29
C LEU A 194 -28.87 -0.13 16.18
N LEU A 195 -28.88 0.77 15.20
CA LEU A 195 -30.00 1.68 14.93
C LEU A 195 -31.05 1.08 14.00
N SER A 196 -30.59 0.46 12.91
CA SER A 196 -31.48 -0.16 11.92
C SER A 196 -30.76 -1.22 11.09
N SER A 197 -31.54 -2.06 10.43
CA SER A 197 -31.05 -3.02 9.45
C SER A 197 -31.91 -2.98 8.20
N ALA A 198 -31.31 -3.18 7.03
CA ALA A 198 -31.96 -3.04 5.74
C ALA A 198 -31.45 -4.08 4.73
N GLY A 199 -32.19 -4.28 3.64
CA GLY A 199 -31.81 -5.19 2.56
C GLY A 199 -32.19 -6.65 2.83
N LYS A 200 -31.55 -7.56 2.09
CA LYS A 200 -31.92 -8.98 2.04
C LYS A 200 -30.66 -9.82 1.98
N ILE A 201 -30.58 -10.84 2.83
CA ILE A 201 -29.45 -11.78 2.88
C ILE A 201 -29.91 -13.18 2.53
N HIS A 202 -29.11 -13.86 1.74
CA HIS A 202 -29.36 -15.25 1.40
C HIS A 202 -28.62 -16.19 2.36
N GLN A 203 -29.07 -17.43 2.37
CA GLN A 203 -28.38 -18.50 3.06
C GLN A 203 -27.07 -18.82 2.33
N TYR A 204 -25.98 -18.97 3.08
CA TYR A 204 -24.72 -19.46 2.55
C TYR A 204 -24.82 -20.95 2.20
N VAL A 205 -24.39 -21.30 0.97
CA VAL A 205 -24.32 -22.67 0.46
C VAL A 205 -22.86 -23.10 0.34
N LYS A 206 -22.55 -24.27 0.87
CA LYS A 206 -21.21 -24.87 0.84
C LYS A 206 -20.85 -25.49 -0.52
N LYS A 207 -21.23 -24.85 -1.63
CA LYS A 207 -20.99 -25.32 -3.00
C LYS A 207 -19.49 -25.52 -3.26
N TYR A 208 -18.68 -24.56 -2.81
CA TYR A 208 -17.24 -24.49 -3.08
C TYR A 208 -16.34 -24.88 -1.88
N GLU A 209 -16.91 -25.37 -0.78
CA GLU A 209 -16.13 -25.94 0.34
C GLU A 209 -15.75 -27.41 0.12
N GLN A 210 -16.03 -27.96 -1.06
CA GLN A 210 -15.71 -29.34 -1.41
C GLN A 210 -14.20 -29.51 -1.64
N PRO A 211 -13.64 -30.72 -1.40
CA PRO A 211 -12.21 -30.98 -1.60
C PRO A 211 -11.77 -30.94 -3.08
N THR A 212 -12.72 -31.01 -4.00
CA THR A 212 -12.48 -31.01 -5.44
C THR A 212 -12.66 -29.62 -6.03
N THR A 213 -11.86 -29.30 -7.04
CA THR A 213 -12.02 -28.08 -7.84
C THR A 213 -13.36 -28.09 -8.57
N VAL A 214 -14.12 -26.99 -8.45
CA VAL A 214 -15.45 -26.83 -9.06
C VAL A 214 -15.39 -25.72 -10.12
N PRO A 215 -15.89 -25.95 -11.34
CA PRO A 215 -16.02 -24.89 -12.34
C PRO A 215 -16.87 -23.72 -11.83
N LEU A 216 -16.44 -22.49 -12.11
CA LEU A 216 -17.18 -21.29 -11.73
C LEU A 216 -18.25 -21.00 -12.79
N GLU A 217 -19.48 -20.81 -12.34
CA GLU A 217 -20.60 -20.45 -13.21
C GLU A 217 -20.71 -18.92 -13.30
N PRO A 218 -20.79 -18.35 -14.52
CA PRO A 218 -20.92 -16.90 -14.68
C PRO A 218 -22.29 -16.41 -14.23
N THR A 219 -22.32 -15.22 -13.64
CA THR A 219 -23.54 -14.52 -13.22
C THR A 219 -23.67 -13.19 -13.96
N VAL A 220 -24.88 -12.66 -13.99
CA VAL A 220 -25.17 -11.29 -14.45
C VAL A 220 -25.23 -10.32 -13.26
N ALA A 221 -25.32 -10.85 -12.03
CA ALA A 221 -25.43 -10.05 -10.83
C ALA A 221 -24.06 -9.44 -10.43
N ILE A 222 -24.03 -8.15 -10.15
CA ILE A 222 -22.79 -7.43 -9.83
C ILE A 222 -22.77 -6.92 -8.39
N THR A 223 -21.59 -6.81 -7.79
CA THR A 223 -21.47 -6.11 -6.50
C THR A 223 -21.50 -4.60 -6.71
N VAL A 224 -22.54 -3.93 -6.20
CA VAL A 224 -22.68 -2.47 -6.28
C VAL A 224 -22.22 -1.83 -4.97
N HIS A 225 -21.37 -0.81 -5.08
CA HIS A 225 -20.86 -0.04 -3.96
C HIS A 225 -21.47 1.37 -3.97
N GLN A 226 -22.21 1.73 -2.93
CA GLN A 226 -22.79 3.07 -2.80
C GLN A 226 -22.05 3.88 -1.73
N THR A 227 -21.63 5.10 -2.06
CA THR A 227 -20.97 6.02 -1.11
C THR A 227 -21.95 6.58 -0.06
N SER A 228 -21.42 7.16 1.02
CA SER A 228 -22.22 7.61 2.17
C SER A 228 -23.22 8.72 1.82
N SER A 229 -22.81 9.76 1.09
CA SER A 229 -23.70 10.88 0.72
C SER A 229 -24.82 10.49 -0.23
N LYS A 230 -24.69 9.37 -0.96
CA LYS A 230 -25.75 8.86 -1.86
C LYS A 230 -26.72 7.90 -1.17
N ASP A 231 -26.43 7.48 0.07
CA ASP A 231 -27.27 6.56 0.82
C ASP A 231 -28.54 7.26 1.38
N PRO A 232 -29.74 6.80 1.02
CA PRO A 232 -30.99 7.43 1.48
C PRO A 232 -31.22 7.27 2.99
N ASN A 233 -30.73 6.18 3.59
CA ASN A 233 -30.89 5.93 5.02
C ASN A 233 -29.98 6.86 5.82
N PHE A 234 -28.74 7.10 5.38
CA PHE A 234 -27.88 8.10 6.01
C PHE A 234 -28.46 9.50 5.92
N LYS A 235 -29.02 9.90 4.76
CA LYS A 235 -29.70 11.20 4.63
C LYS A 235 -30.83 11.35 5.64
N SER A 236 -31.66 10.32 5.80
CA SER A 236 -32.74 10.33 6.80
C SER A 236 -32.20 10.39 8.23
N MET A 237 -31.11 9.70 8.55
CA MET A 237 -30.50 9.73 9.88
C MET A 237 -29.86 11.09 10.20
N ALA A 238 -29.22 11.72 9.23
CA ALA A 238 -28.66 13.07 9.34
C ALA A 238 -29.74 14.12 9.58
N GLN A 239 -30.84 14.08 8.82
CA GLN A 239 -31.98 14.99 9.01
C GLN A 239 -32.64 14.83 10.39
N ASN A 240 -32.66 13.61 10.93
CA ASN A 240 -33.20 13.33 12.25
C ASN A 240 -32.19 13.54 13.39
N GLY A 241 -30.98 14.03 13.10
CA GLY A 241 -29.96 14.32 14.11
C GLY A 241 -29.50 13.09 14.90
N LYS A 242 -29.45 11.90 14.28
CA LYS A 242 -29.09 10.64 14.98
C LYS A 242 -27.59 10.43 15.17
N GLY A 243 -26.76 11.26 14.55
CA GLY A 243 -25.30 11.21 14.63
C GLY A 243 -24.68 12.34 13.84
N LYS A 244 -23.37 12.53 14.02
CA LYS A 244 -22.61 13.65 13.41
C LYS A 244 -21.82 13.21 12.19
N VAL A 245 -21.24 12.00 12.23
CA VAL A 245 -20.37 11.47 11.17
C VAL A 245 -21.02 10.25 10.52
N PHE A 246 -21.06 10.22 9.19
CA PHE A 246 -21.64 9.14 8.39
C PHE A 246 -20.57 8.53 7.48
N ILE A 247 -20.34 7.22 7.64
CA ILE A 247 -19.27 6.51 6.95
C ILE A 247 -19.68 5.07 6.62
N THR A 248 -19.24 4.54 5.48
CA THR A 248 -19.40 3.12 5.14
C THR A 248 -18.28 2.27 5.71
N ASP A 249 -18.55 0.99 5.97
CA ASP A 249 -17.55 0.01 6.39
C ASP A 249 -16.35 -0.08 5.45
N GLU A 250 -16.56 0.06 4.14
CA GLU A 250 -15.50 0.07 3.13
C GLU A 250 -14.51 1.23 3.38
N ILE A 251 -15.00 2.47 3.46
CA ILE A 251 -14.18 3.65 3.72
C ILE A 251 -13.54 3.56 5.12
N LEU A 252 -14.32 3.16 6.13
CA LEU A 252 -13.83 3.04 7.50
C LEU A 252 -12.69 2.01 7.60
N SER A 253 -12.84 0.84 6.98
CA SER A 253 -11.81 -0.20 6.98
C SER A 253 -10.54 0.23 6.27
N GLN A 254 -10.64 1.02 5.19
CA GLN A 254 -9.49 1.60 4.52
C GLN A 254 -8.72 2.57 5.44
N LEU A 255 -9.44 3.43 6.17
CA LEU A 255 -8.82 4.37 7.12
C LEU A 255 -8.17 3.63 8.30
N MET A 256 -8.86 2.63 8.86
CA MET A 256 -8.35 1.81 9.97
C MET A 256 -7.10 1.00 9.56
N CYS A 257 -7.08 0.49 8.33
CA CYS A 257 -5.97 -0.31 7.80
C CYS A 257 -4.95 0.51 7.00
N ALA A 258 -5.05 1.84 7.01
CA ALA A 258 -4.21 2.74 6.24
C ALA A 258 -2.69 2.43 6.30
N PRO A 259 -2.09 2.13 7.47
CA PRO A 259 -0.66 1.84 7.57
C PRO A 259 -0.20 0.58 6.81
N LYS A 260 -1.13 -0.29 6.42
CA LYS A 260 -0.84 -1.52 5.66
C LYS A 260 -0.90 -1.30 4.16
N SER A 261 -1.44 -0.18 3.70
CA SER A 261 -1.64 0.10 2.28
C SER A 261 -0.35 0.58 1.61
N SER A 262 0.00 -0.08 0.51
CA SER A 262 1.06 0.35 -0.40
C SER A 262 0.51 1.21 -1.53
N VAL A 263 -0.65 0.89 -2.10
CA VAL A 263 -1.27 1.62 -3.23
C VAL A 263 -1.90 2.92 -2.78
N SER A 264 -1.76 3.98 -3.59
CA SER A 264 -2.41 5.28 -3.35
C SER A 264 -3.94 5.15 -3.36
N TRP A 265 -4.61 5.86 -2.46
CA TRP A 265 -6.06 5.96 -2.39
C TRP A 265 -6.48 7.31 -1.81
N ASP A 266 -7.72 7.71 -2.04
CA ASP A 266 -8.29 8.97 -1.57
C ASP A 266 -9.67 8.79 -0.92
N VAL A 267 -9.98 9.65 0.05
CA VAL A 267 -11.30 9.75 0.69
C VAL A 267 -11.70 11.22 0.73
N ILE A 268 -12.90 11.51 0.27
CA ILE A 268 -13.45 12.87 0.25
C ILE A 268 -14.34 13.04 1.47
N ILE A 269 -14.18 14.16 2.15
CA ILE A 269 -14.89 14.44 3.40
C ILE A 269 -15.60 15.77 3.23
N SER A 270 -16.92 15.74 3.36
CA SER A 270 -17.77 16.93 3.22
C SER A 270 -18.55 17.17 4.50
N LYS A 271 -18.49 18.39 5.03
CA LYS A 271 -19.41 18.84 6.08
C LYS A 271 -20.49 19.71 5.46
N LYS A 272 -21.74 19.40 5.77
CA LYS A 272 -22.91 20.18 5.36
C LYS A 272 -23.95 20.15 6.47
N ASP A 273 -24.45 21.32 6.86
CA ASP A 273 -25.49 21.47 7.90
C ASP A 273 -25.09 20.77 9.22
N GLY A 274 -23.81 20.87 9.60
CA GLY A 274 -23.25 20.23 10.80
C GLY A 274 -22.98 18.73 10.70
N ASN A 275 -23.38 18.07 9.60
CA ASN A 275 -23.18 16.63 9.37
C ASN A 275 -21.96 16.38 8.48
N ILE A 276 -21.15 15.37 8.82
CA ILE A 276 -19.92 15.02 8.11
C ILE A 276 -20.11 13.71 7.36
N PHE A 277 -19.92 13.72 6.05
CA PHE A 277 -19.96 12.54 5.19
C PHE A 277 -18.56 12.19 4.69
N PHE A 278 -18.20 10.92 4.84
CA PHE A 278 -17.00 10.34 4.24
C PHE A 278 -17.41 9.61 2.96
N ASP A 279 -16.84 10.02 1.84
CA ASP A 279 -17.19 9.54 0.51
C ASP A 279 -16.00 8.99 -0.26
N LYS A 280 -16.29 8.06 -1.17
CA LYS A 280 -15.34 7.54 -2.15
C LYS A 280 -15.77 7.93 -3.57
N ARG A 281 -14.80 8.12 -4.47
CA ARG A 281 -15.07 8.23 -5.91
C ARG A 281 -15.33 6.84 -6.50
N ASN A 282 -15.95 6.80 -7.67
CA ASN A 282 -16.22 5.53 -8.37
C ASN A 282 -14.93 4.79 -8.74
N ASP A 283 -13.88 5.53 -9.09
CA ASP A 283 -12.57 4.97 -9.51
C ASP A 283 -11.61 4.77 -8.32
N THR A 284 -12.08 4.99 -7.08
CA THR A 284 -11.29 4.84 -5.86
C THR A 284 -11.69 3.58 -5.10
N PHE A 285 -10.69 2.88 -4.53
CA PHE A 285 -10.82 1.57 -3.89
C PHE A 285 -11.07 0.38 -4.81
N ASP A 286 -10.62 0.47 -6.07
CA ASP A 286 -10.43 -0.72 -6.91
C ASP A 286 -9.77 -1.85 -6.11
N LEU A 287 -10.26 -3.08 -6.25
CA LEU A 287 -9.67 -4.24 -5.58
C LEU A 287 -8.18 -4.35 -5.94
N PRO A 288 -7.23 -4.04 -5.03
CA PRO A 288 -5.83 -4.20 -5.34
C PRO A 288 -5.57 -5.71 -5.50
N LEU A 289 -4.80 -6.06 -6.53
CA LEU A 289 -4.38 -7.43 -6.80
C LEU A 289 -2.89 -7.50 -6.56
N ASN A 290 -2.47 -8.38 -5.65
CA ASN A 290 -1.07 -8.60 -5.34
C ASN A 290 -0.33 -7.29 -4.97
N GLU A 291 -0.97 -6.44 -4.17
CA GLU A 291 -0.53 -5.07 -3.82
C GLU A 291 0.95 -4.97 -3.40
N ASN A 292 1.43 -5.97 -2.67
CA ASN A 292 2.78 -5.99 -2.10
C ASN A 292 3.76 -6.87 -2.92
N SER A 293 3.36 -7.32 -4.10
CA SER A 293 4.23 -8.09 -4.99
C SER A 293 5.04 -7.14 -5.89
N PRO A 294 6.24 -7.55 -6.33
CA PRO A 294 6.97 -6.80 -7.35
C PRO A 294 6.12 -6.70 -8.61
N GLY A 295 5.91 -5.49 -9.11
CA GLY A 295 5.16 -5.26 -10.35
C GLY A 295 6.04 -5.48 -11.58
N GLN A 296 5.47 -6.06 -12.63
CA GLN A 296 6.10 -6.15 -13.95
C GLN A 296 5.47 -5.13 -14.91
N GLU A 297 6.27 -4.46 -15.74
CA GLU A 297 5.72 -3.67 -16.84
C GLU A 297 5.29 -4.60 -17.98
N LEU A 298 3.98 -4.72 -18.12
CA LEU A 298 3.34 -5.47 -19.19
C LEU A 298 2.75 -4.49 -20.22
N LYS A 299 2.65 -4.95 -21.46
CA LYS A 299 1.96 -4.18 -22.52
C LYS A 299 0.46 -4.13 -22.21
N GLU A 300 -0.21 -3.06 -22.62
CA GLU A 300 -1.67 -2.93 -22.43
C GLU A 300 -2.47 -4.07 -23.10
N THR A 301 -1.92 -4.70 -24.13
CA THR A 301 -2.51 -5.86 -24.81
C THR A 301 -2.29 -7.19 -24.11
N ASP A 302 -1.47 -7.22 -23.05
CA ASP A 302 -1.23 -8.43 -22.28
C ASP A 302 -2.43 -8.74 -21.39
N ILE A 303 -2.90 -9.99 -21.39
CA ILE A 303 -4.01 -10.45 -20.55
C ILE A 303 -3.75 -10.29 -19.04
N ASN A 304 -2.47 -10.12 -18.67
CA ASN A 304 -2.03 -9.92 -17.30
C ASN A 304 -1.79 -8.44 -16.96
N HIS A 305 -2.08 -7.51 -17.89
CA HIS A 305 -2.00 -6.09 -17.61
C HIS A 305 -2.99 -5.68 -16.50
N ASP A 306 -2.54 -4.87 -15.54
CA ASP A 306 -3.27 -4.51 -14.31
C ASP A 306 -4.74 -4.14 -14.56
N SER A 307 -5.03 -3.32 -15.56
CA SER A 307 -6.40 -2.88 -15.88
C SER A 307 -7.32 -4.02 -16.33
N LEU A 308 -6.80 -4.98 -17.11
CA LEU A 308 -7.59 -6.11 -17.62
C LEU A 308 -7.82 -7.15 -16.53
N VAL A 309 -6.79 -7.43 -15.73
CA VAL A 309 -6.90 -8.38 -14.61
C VAL A 309 -7.84 -7.85 -13.54
N LYS A 310 -7.87 -6.54 -13.28
CA LYS A 310 -8.86 -5.92 -12.37
C LYS A 310 -10.30 -6.20 -12.79
N LEU A 311 -10.62 -6.00 -14.07
CA LEU A 311 -11.96 -6.24 -14.61
C LEU A 311 -12.34 -7.73 -14.51
N GLU A 312 -11.41 -8.62 -14.89
CA GLU A 312 -11.61 -10.06 -14.74
C GLU A 312 -11.80 -10.45 -13.27
N ALA A 313 -10.97 -9.93 -12.37
CA ALA A 313 -11.05 -10.21 -10.94
C ALA A 313 -12.40 -9.79 -10.35
N GLN A 314 -12.93 -8.62 -10.73
CA GLN A 314 -14.24 -8.16 -10.29
C GLN A 314 -15.33 -9.12 -10.75
N GLN A 315 -15.33 -9.49 -12.04
CA GLN A 315 -16.31 -10.42 -12.59
C GLN A 315 -16.30 -11.78 -11.88
N VAL A 316 -15.13 -12.40 -11.75
CA VAL A 316 -15.04 -13.74 -11.13
C VAL A 316 -15.35 -13.72 -9.63
N ILE A 317 -15.06 -12.61 -8.95
CA ILE A 317 -15.42 -12.45 -7.53
C ILE A 317 -16.94 -12.34 -7.39
N ASP A 318 -17.61 -11.60 -8.27
CA ASP A 318 -19.08 -11.48 -8.29
C ASP A 318 -19.75 -12.84 -8.60
N ASP A 319 -19.23 -13.57 -9.60
CA ASP A 319 -19.64 -14.94 -9.92
C ASP A 319 -19.52 -15.87 -8.70
N TYR A 320 -18.40 -15.79 -7.98
CA TYR A 320 -18.17 -16.61 -6.79
C TYR A 320 -19.12 -16.26 -5.65
N ILE A 321 -19.29 -14.96 -5.35
CA ILE A 321 -20.19 -14.50 -4.30
C ILE A 321 -21.61 -14.97 -4.62
N SER A 322 -22.08 -14.75 -5.84
CA SER A 322 -23.41 -15.18 -6.30
C SER A 322 -23.59 -16.70 -6.19
N GLY A 323 -22.60 -17.48 -6.62
CA GLY A 323 -22.62 -18.94 -6.54
C GLY A 323 -22.57 -19.51 -5.11
N CYS A 324 -22.21 -18.71 -4.11
CA CYS A 324 -22.28 -19.07 -2.69
C CYS A 324 -23.65 -18.81 -2.05
N LEU A 325 -24.59 -18.15 -2.73
CA LEU A 325 -25.90 -17.81 -2.18
C LEU A 325 -26.96 -18.85 -2.57
N GLY A 326 -27.74 -19.29 -1.59
CA GLY A 326 -28.84 -20.23 -1.76
C GLY A 326 -30.19 -19.55 -1.99
N PRO A 327 -31.25 -20.35 -2.29
CA PRO A 327 -32.58 -19.81 -2.58
C PRO A 327 -33.29 -19.26 -1.33
N ASN A 328 -32.92 -19.74 -0.14
CA ASN A 328 -33.50 -19.27 1.11
C ASN A 328 -32.95 -17.89 1.46
N ALA A 329 -33.84 -16.95 1.78
CA ALA A 329 -33.48 -15.58 2.09
C ALA A 329 -34.18 -15.06 3.34
N LYS A 330 -33.53 -14.11 4.02
CA LYS A 330 -34.06 -13.35 5.13
C LYS A 330 -34.03 -11.87 4.80
N GLU A 331 -35.17 -11.21 4.96
CA GLU A 331 -35.33 -9.77 4.76
C GLU A 331 -35.13 -9.02 6.06
N PHE A 332 -34.50 -7.85 5.97
CA PHE A 332 -34.39 -6.90 7.07
C PHE A 332 -35.51 -5.85 6.96
N PRO A 333 -35.94 -5.25 8.09
CA PRO A 333 -37.10 -4.37 8.13
C PRO A 333 -36.91 -3.05 7.36
N GLY A 334 -35.69 -2.55 7.23
CA GLY A 334 -35.38 -1.27 6.61
C GLY A 334 -35.28 -1.32 5.08
N LYS A 335 -35.47 -0.14 4.46
CA LYS A 335 -35.39 0.02 3.01
C LYS A 335 -33.97 -0.20 2.51
N ASN A 336 -33.81 -1.06 1.50
CA ASN A 336 -32.51 -1.32 0.88
C ASN A 336 -31.92 -0.01 0.32
N PRO A 337 -30.69 0.38 0.74
CA PRO A 337 -30.02 1.58 0.23
C PRO A 337 -29.69 1.48 -1.27
N ILE A 338 -29.52 0.26 -1.79
CA ILE A 338 -29.22 -0.02 -3.19
C ILE A 338 -30.44 -0.70 -3.85
N PRO A 339 -31.34 0.03 -4.51
CA PRO A 339 -32.57 -0.52 -5.10
C PRO A 339 -32.36 -1.22 -6.45
N ASP A 340 -31.11 -1.51 -6.83
CA ASP A 340 -30.77 -2.12 -8.12
C ASP A 340 -31.07 -3.62 -8.11
N MET A 341 -31.89 -4.07 -9.07
CA MET A 341 -32.26 -5.48 -9.23
C MET A 341 -31.13 -6.33 -9.81
N SER A 342 -30.16 -5.70 -10.49
CA SER A 342 -28.96 -6.36 -11.01
C SER A 342 -27.87 -6.52 -9.95
N ALA A 343 -28.02 -5.88 -8.79
CA ALA A 343 -27.05 -5.99 -7.71
C ALA A 343 -27.18 -7.33 -6.98
N ILE A 344 -26.03 -7.90 -6.59
CA ILE A 344 -25.99 -9.00 -5.63
C ILE A 344 -26.66 -8.51 -4.33
N GLN A 345 -27.72 -9.20 -3.91
CA GLN A 345 -28.48 -8.82 -2.74
C GLN A 345 -27.66 -8.99 -1.45
N LYS A 346 -27.55 -7.91 -0.68
CA LYS A 346 -26.84 -7.86 0.59
C LYS A 346 -27.72 -7.26 1.70
N GLY A 347 -27.33 -7.55 2.92
CA GLY A 347 -27.86 -6.90 4.12
C GLY A 347 -26.99 -5.73 4.54
N TYR A 348 -27.60 -4.75 5.19
CA TYR A 348 -26.94 -3.57 5.71
C TYR A 348 -27.34 -3.35 7.16
N LYS A 349 -26.38 -3.07 8.03
CA LYS A 349 -26.59 -2.67 9.43
C LYS A 349 -26.08 -1.26 9.62
N TYR A 350 -26.88 -0.42 10.24
CA TYR A 350 -26.50 0.94 10.62
C TYR A 350 -26.27 0.97 12.12
N SER A 351 -25.01 1.09 12.52
CA SER A 351 -24.60 1.06 13.92
C SER A 351 -23.99 2.40 14.31
N LYS A 352 -24.41 2.92 15.47
CA LYS A 352 -23.86 4.13 16.08
C LYS A 352 -22.72 3.73 17.02
N TYR A 353 -21.63 4.47 16.93
CA TYR A 353 -20.45 4.37 17.78
C TYR A 353 -20.22 5.73 18.42
N GLN A 354 -20.04 5.74 19.74
CA GLN A 354 -19.73 6.96 20.50
C GLN A 354 -18.22 7.03 20.76
N LEU A 355 -17.56 8.02 20.19
CA LEU A 355 -16.14 8.28 20.42
C LEU A 355 -15.99 9.35 21.49
N LEU A 356 -15.47 8.99 22.66
CA LEU A 356 -15.24 9.93 23.77
C LEU A 356 -14.14 10.95 23.41
N ASN A 357 -14.31 12.20 23.80
CA ASN A 357 -13.30 13.25 23.65
C ASN A 357 -12.52 13.42 24.96
N GLY A 358 -11.32 12.83 25.04
CA GLY A 358 -10.45 12.96 26.22
C GLY A 358 -10.94 12.17 27.44
N ASP A 359 -10.24 12.34 28.57
CA ASP A 359 -10.51 11.61 29.82
C ASP A 359 -11.70 12.17 30.62
N ASN A 360 -12.21 13.36 30.26
CA ASN A 360 -13.34 14.02 30.93
C ASN A 360 -14.56 13.98 30.00
N ASP A 361 -15.54 13.14 30.34
CA ASP A 361 -16.73 12.69 29.59
C ASP A 361 -17.72 13.76 29.05
N GLU A 362 -17.33 15.03 28.86
CA GLU A 362 -18.30 16.10 28.53
C GLU A 362 -18.64 16.22 27.03
N SER A 363 -17.87 15.62 26.13
CA SER A 363 -18.24 15.60 24.70
C SER A 363 -17.90 14.29 24.02
N SER A 364 -18.84 13.77 23.22
CA SER A 364 -18.64 12.57 22.40
C SER A 364 -18.94 12.88 20.93
N THR A 365 -18.21 12.22 20.04
CA THR A 365 -18.46 12.27 18.61
C THR A 365 -19.23 11.04 18.20
N GLU A 366 -20.46 11.22 17.74
CA GLU A 366 -21.31 10.14 17.27
C GLU A 366 -21.03 9.80 15.80
N VAL A 367 -20.54 8.58 15.57
CA VAL A 367 -20.22 8.06 14.25
C VAL A 367 -21.21 6.95 13.90
N ILE A 368 -21.94 7.12 12.80
CA ILE A 368 -22.83 6.10 12.25
C ILE A 368 -22.11 5.39 11.11
N VAL A 369 -21.97 4.08 11.26
CA VAL A 369 -21.33 3.20 10.28
C VAL A 369 -22.37 2.32 9.61
N ARG A 370 -22.36 2.27 8.29
CA ARG A 370 -23.10 1.26 7.51
C ARG A 370 -22.20 0.06 7.24
N SER A 371 -22.50 -1.06 7.87
CA SER A 371 -21.80 -2.34 7.69
C SER A 371 -22.57 -3.26 6.76
N THR A 372 -21.84 -3.98 5.91
CA THR A 372 -22.39 -4.89 4.91
C THR A 372 -22.40 -6.33 5.43
N VAL A 373 -23.48 -7.06 5.17
CA VAL A 373 -23.67 -8.47 5.53
C VAL A 373 -23.94 -9.26 4.26
N ASP A 374 -23.09 -10.24 3.94
CA ASP A 374 -23.23 -11.01 2.69
C ASP A 374 -24.25 -12.15 2.81
N ALA A 375 -24.15 -12.98 3.84
CA ALA A 375 -25.03 -14.15 4.00
C ALA A 375 -25.22 -14.59 5.47
N TYR A 376 -26.09 -15.57 5.68
CA TYR A 376 -26.26 -16.26 6.97
C TYR A 376 -26.08 -17.79 6.85
N THR A 377 -25.72 -18.45 7.94
CA THR A 377 -25.62 -19.92 8.03
C THR A 377 -26.75 -20.50 8.89
N PHE A 378 -27.38 -21.62 8.46
CA PHE A 378 -28.50 -22.24 9.19
C PHE A 378 -28.18 -22.69 10.60
N THR A 379 -27.01 -23.34 10.78
CA THR A 379 -26.68 -24.03 12.03
C THR A 379 -26.63 -23.11 13.25
N VAL A 380 -26.36 -21.82 13.04
CA VAL A 380 -26.15 -20.84 14.14
C VAL A 380 -26.95 -19.55 13.91
N SER A 381 -27.71 -19.43 12.81
CA SER A 381 -28.31 -18.16 12.35
C SER A 381 -27.33 -16.98 12.37
N SER A 382 -26.02 -17.28 12.26
CA SER A 382 -24.94 -16.31 12.34
C SER A 382 -24.67 -15.74 10.96
N THR A 383 -24.30 -14.46 10.92
CA THR A 383 -23.85 -13.80 9.70
C THR A 383 -22.44 -14.25 9.32
N VAL A 384 -22.19 -14.29 8.02
CA VAL A 384 -20.90 -14.67 7.43
C VAL A 384 -20.53 -13.68 6.34
N ALA A 385 -19.26 -13.31 6.29
CA ALA A 385 -18.69 -12.50 5.20
C ALA A 385 -18.14 -13.41 4.10
N ILE A 386 -18.37 -13.09 2.83
CA ILE A 386 -17.94 -13.89 1.68
C ILE A 386 -16.99 -13.04 0.82
N ARG A 387 -15.74 -13.51 0.67
CA ARG A 387 -14.70 -12.86 -0.12
C ARG A 387 -13.98 -13.89 -0.98
N ALA A 388 -13.24 -13.43 -1.97
CA ALA A 388 -12.45 -14.31 -2.83
C ALA A 388 -11.13 -13.68 -3.26
N LEU A 389 -10.11 -14.52 -3.33
CA LEU A 389 -8.82 -14.22 -3.95
C LEU A 389 -8.81 -14.81 -5.36
N PHE A 390 -8.22 -14.07 -6.28
CA PHE A 390 -8.11 -14.45 -7.68
C PHE A 390 -6.66 -14.65 -8.07
N GLN A 391 -6.39 -15.78 -8.70
CA GLN A 391 -5.10 -16.13 -9.26
C GLN A 391 -5.13 -16.03 -10.79
N PHE A 392 -4.25 -15.16 -11.29
CA PHE A 392 -3.97 -14.99 -12.72
C PHE A 392 -2.55 -15.44 -13.12
N GLU A 393 -1.65 -15.68 -12.15
CA GLU A 393 -0.23 -16.06 -12.39
C GLU A 393 0.12 -17.46 -11.87
N SER A 394 1.33 -17.93 -12.21
CA SER A 394 1.78 -19.33 -12.14
C SER A 394 2.04 -19.94 -10.75
N ASN A 395 1.33 -19.53 -9.70
CA ASN A 395 1.35 -20.32 -8.46
C ASN A 395 0.42 -21.53 -8.62
N ASP A 396 0.83 -22.73 -8.24
CA ASP A 396 -0.06 -23.87 -8.38
C ASP A 396 -0.97 -23.99 -7.15
N TRP A 397 -2.06 -23.21 -7.09
CA TRP A 397 -3.05 -23.35 -6.01
C TRP A 397 -3.77 -24.70 -6.09
N LYS A 398 -4.01 -25.23 -7.31
CA LYS A 398 -4.72 -26.50 -7.53
C LYS A 398 -4.04 -27.64 -6.78
N SER A 399 -2.73 -27.83 -6.98
CA SER A 399 -2.00 -28.88 -6.26
C SER A 399 -1.78 -28.54 -4.78
N LYS A 400 -1.43 -27.29 -4.45
CA LYS A 400 -1.04 -26.92 -3.08
C LYS A 400 -2.20 -26.91 -2.09
N LEU A 401 -3.39 -26.47 -2.51
CA LEU A 401 -4.57 -26.46 -1.65
C LEU A 401 -5.13 -27.87 -1.44
N GLN A 402 -4.99 -28.78 -2.41
CA GLN A 402 -5.43 -30.18 -2.28
C GLN A 402 -4.39 -31.05 -1.54
N GLY A 403 -3.10 -30.82 -1.75
CA GLY A 403 -1.99 -31.61 -1.21
C GLY A 403 -1.57 -31.32 0.23
N GLY A 404 -2.43 -30.65 1.03
CA GLY A 404 -2.17 -30.37 2.45
C GLY A 404 -1.26 -29.16 2.73
N SER A 405 -0.81 -28.42 1.72
CA SER A 405 0.02 -27.21 1.89
C SER A 405 -0.80 -25.90 1.91
N GLN A 406 -2.06 -25.98 2.33
CA GLN A 406 -2.99 -24.85 2.37
C GLN A 406 -2.46 -23.66 3.19
N GLY A 407 -1.77 -23.94 4.31
CA GLY A 407 -1.16 -22.91 5.15
C GLY A 407 -0.09 -22.08 4.43
N ASN A 408 0.67 -22.69 3.50
CA ASN A 408 1.68 -21.97 2.72
C ASN A 408 1.00 -21.04 1.70
N VAL A 409 -0.06 -21.51 1.03
CA VAL A 409 -0.83 -20.70 0.10
C VAL A 409 -1.41 -19.47 0.81
N ILE A 410 -2.08 -19.65 1.94
CA ILE A 410 -2.62 -18.52 2.72
C ILE A 410 -1.52 -17.57 3.16
N SER A 411 -0.40 -18.10 3.67
CA SER A 411 0.71 -17.26 4.16
C SER A 411 1.32 -16.42 3.05
N ASP A 412 1.45 -16.98 1.84
CA ASP A 412 1.94 -16.25 0.68
C ASP A 412 0.91 -15.21 0.22
N GLU A 413 -0.38 -15.54 0.20
CA GLU A 413 -1.43 -14.60 -0.17
C GLU A 413 -1.61 -13.47 0.84
N ILE A 414 -1.44 -13.71 2.13
CA ILE A 414 -1.43 -12.66 3.16
C ILE A 414 -0.27 -11.70 2.94
N LYS A 415 0.92 -12.17 2.53
CA LYS A 415 2.04 -11.27 2.23
C LYS A 415 1.70 -10.38 1.03
N LYS A 416 1.17 -10.96 -0.04
CA LYS A 416 0.85 -10.24 -1.29
C LYS A 416 -0.33 -9.28 -1.14
N ASN A 417 -1.35 -9.66 -0.38
CA ASN A 417 -2.65 -8.99 -0.29
C ASN A 417 -2.98 -8.52 1.15
N ASN A 418 -1.97 -8.17 1.94
CA ASN A 418 -2.09 -7.89 3.38
C ASN A 418 -3.18 -6.87 3.72
N ASN A 419 -3.13 -5.70 3.06
CA ASN A 419 -4.09 -4.62 3.27
C ASN A 419 -5.52 -5.03 2.90
N LYS A 420 -5.70 -5.65 1.73
CA LYS A 420 -6.99 -6.16 1.24
C LYS A 420 -7.64 -7.13 2.22
N ILE A 421 -6.89 -8.15 2.68
CA ILE A 421 -7.42 -9.14 3.62
C ILE A 421 -7.67 -8.50 5.00
N SER A 422 -6.83 -7.55 5.42
CA SER A 422 -7.04 -6.78 6.66
C SER A 422 -8.34 -6.00 6.61
N GLN A 423 -8.61 -5.28 5.52
CA GLN A 423 -9.86 -4.54 5.33
C GLN A 423 -11.08 -5.44 5.34
N TRP A 424 -11.04 -6.57 4.62
CA TRP A 424 -12.13 -7.55 4.63
C TRP A 424 -12.43 -8.07 6.03
N THR A 425 -11.38 -8.32 6.81
CA THR A 425 -11.50 -8.80 8.19
C THR A 425 -12.12 -7.71 9.07
N THR A 426 -11.65 -6.47 8.96
CA THR A 426 -12.23 -5.31 9.67
C THR A 426 -13.70 -5.10 9.30
N GLN A 427 -14.07 -5.16 8.01
CA GLN A 427 -15.47 -5.07 7.57
C GLN A 427 -16.33 -6.19 8.17
N ALA A 428 -15.83 -7.43 8.18
CA ALA A 428 -16.54 -8.56 8.77
C ALA A 428 -16.77 -8.38 10.28
N VAL A 429 -15.79 -7.85 11.00
CA VAL A 429 -15.90 -7.53 12.43
C VAL A 429 -16.91 -6.41 12.68
N LEU A 430 -16.85 -5.31 11.91
CA LEU A 430 -17.79 -4.18 12.00
C LEU A 430 -19.23 -4.58 11.67
N ALA A 431 -19.43 -5.61 10.83
CA ALA A 431 -20.74 -6.18 10.52
C ALA A 431 -21.26 -7.15 11.61
N GLY A 432 -20.41 -7.52 12.57
CA GLY A 432 -20.69 -8.54 13.58
C GLY A 432 -20.72 -9.97 13.02
N SER A 433 -19.98 -10.24 11.96
CA SER A 433 -19.85 -11.57 11.38
C SER A 433 -18.84 -12.39 12.18
N LYS A 434 -19.23 -13.62 12.57
CA LYS A 434 -18.37 -14.53 13.35
C LYS A 434 -17.28 -15.20 12.51
N SER A 435 -17.53 -15.32 11.21
CA SER A 435 -16.61 -15.96 10.29
C SER A 435 -16.57 -15.26 8.95
N ILE A 436 -15.43 -15.40 8.29
CA ILE A 436 -15.18 -14.98 6.92
C ILE A 436 -14.83 -16.20 6.07
N LYS A 437 -15.44 -16.30 4.89
CA LYS A 437 -15.21 -17.34 3.89
C LYS A 437 -14.39 -16.73 2.77
N ILE A 438 -13.21 -17.28 2.51
CA ILE A 438 -12.32 -16.81 1.44
C ILE A 438 -12.22 -17.91 0.37
N GLY A 439 -12.77 -17.64 -0.81
CA GLY A 439 -12.65 -18.50 -1.99
C GLY A 439 -11.33 -18.31 -2.72
N PHE A 440 -10.79 -19.39 -3.28
CA PHE A 440 -9.58 -19.37 -4.11
C PHE A 440 -9.96 -19.69 -5.55
N ILE A 441 -10.02 -18.64 -6.38
CA ILE A 441 -10.44 -18.72 -7.78
C ILE A 441 -9.20 -18.69 -8.67
N CYS A 442 -9.11 -19.59 -9.65
CA CYS A 442 -8.02 -19.64 -10.61
C CYS A 442 -8.55 -19.71 -12.04
N ARG A 443 -7.75 -19.22 -13.00
CA ARG A 443 -7.98 -19.53 -14.41
C ARG A 443 -7.75 -21.03 -14.65
N ASP A 444 -8.57 -21.63 -15.50
CA ASP A 444 -8.35 -23.03 -15.90
C ASP A 444 -7.09 -23.19 -16.75
N ASN A 445 -6.85 -22.21 -17.61
CA ASN A 445 -5.62 -22.06 -18.37
C ASN A 445 -5.09 -20.64 -18.15
N LEU A 446 -3.87 -20.49 -17.65
CA LEU A 446 -3.28 -19.17 -17.36
C LEU A 446 -3.23 -18.23 -18.57
N LYS A 447 -3.29 -18.77 -19.79
CA LYS A 447 -3.28 -18.02 -21.05
C LYS A 447 -4.66 -17.58 -21.54
N LEU A 448 -5.74 -18.02 -20.89
CA LEU A 448 -7.12 -17.74 -21.30
C LEU A 448 -7.91 -17.17 -20.12
N THR A 449 -8.69 -16.12 -20.38
CA THR A 449 -9.48 -15.39 -19.37
C THR A 449 -10.96 -15.81 -19.36
N ASN A 450 -11.32 -16.87 -20.09
CA ASN A 450 -12.71 -17.24 -20.35
C ASN A 450 -13.28 -18.30 -19.41
N LYS A 451 -12.43 -19.05 -18.72
CA LYS A 451 -12.83 -20.18 -17.86
C LYS A 451 -12.08 -20.12 -16.55
N HIS A 452 -12.85 -20.18 -15.47
CA HIS A 452 -12.36 -20.13 -14.11
C HIS A 452 -12.91 -21.28 -13.30
N SER A 453 -12.14 -21.69 -12.31
CA SER A 453 -12.57 -22.70 -11.35
C SER A 453 -12.19 -22.30 -9.94
N VAL A 454 -13.06 -22.68 -9.01
CA VAL A 454 -12.85 -22.50 -7.57
C VAL A 454 -12.12 -23.73 -7.06
N VAL A 455 -10.89 -23.54 -6.58
CA VAL A 455 -10.06 -24.62 -6.05
C VAL A 455 -10.58 -25.08 -4.69
N GLY A 456 -11.09 -24.15 -3.90
CA GLY A 456 -11.71 -24.39 -2.61
C GLY A 456 -12.01 -23.09 -1.87
N THR A 457 -12.72 -23.21 -0.76
CA THR A 457 -13.05 -22.10 0.15
C THR A 457 -12.53 -22.40 1.54
N MET A 458 -11.81 -21.45 2.13
CA MET A 458 -11.34 -21.54 3.51
C MET A 458 -12.19 -20.69 4.45
N THR A 459 -12.37 -21.16 5.67
CA THR A 459 -13.15 -20.49 6.71
C THR A 459 -12.23 -20.01 7.81
N PHE A 460 -12.35 -18.74 8.18
CA PHE A 460 -11.61 -18.16 9.29
C PHE A 460 -12.60 -17.56 10.30
N GLY A 461 -12.33 -17.74 11.60
CA GLY A 461 -12.95 -16.92 12.63
C GLY A 461 -12.43 -15.50 12.53
N THR A 462 -13.31 -14.50 12.59
CA THR A 462 -12.92 -13.09 12.38
C THR A 462 -11.90 -12.61 13.43
N ASP A 463 -12.10 -12.97 14.70
CA ASP A 463 -11.17 -12.62 15.79
C ASP A 463 -9.79 -13.26 15.61
N MET A 464 -9.74 -14.54 15.22
CA MET A 464 -8.48 -15.25 14.97
C MET A 464 -7.75 -14.66 13.77
N LEU A 465 -8.47 -14.28 12.71
CA LEU A 465 -7.87 -13.68 11.53
C LEU A 465 -7.33 -12.27 11.82
N CYS A 466 -8.01 -11.47 12.66
CA CYS A 466 -7.48 -10.19 13.15
C CYS A 466 -6.13 -10.38 13.84
N GLN A 467 -6.01 -11.37 14.72
CA GLN A 467 -4.75 -11.69 15.41
C GLN A 467 -3.65 -12.11 14.41
N GLN A 468 -3.98 -12.99 13.46
CA GLN A 468 -3.02 -13.44 12.43
C GLN A 468 -2.53 -12.29 11.54
N LEU A 469 -3.40 -11.33 11.21
CA LEU A 469 -3.06 -10.17 10.38
C LEU A 469 -2.43 -9.03 11.17
N ASN A 470 -2.34 -9.13 12.50
CA ASN A 470 -1.96 -8.02 13.37
C ASN A 470 -2.81 -6.76 13.10
N VAL A 471 -4.14 -6.94 13.10
CA VAL A 471 -5.14 -5.87 12.97
C VAL A 471 -5.74 -5.62 14.35
N SER A 472 -5.59 -4.40 14.86
CA SER A 472 -6.19 -3.96 16.12
C SER A 472 -7.29 -2.94 15.85
N LEU A 473 -8.52 -3.25 16.27
CA LEU A 473 -9.64 -2.31 16.19
C LEU A 473 -9.38 -1.06 17.02
N ASN A 474 -8.71 -1.20 18.17
CA ASN A 474 -8.39 -0.06 19.03
C ASN A 474 -7.47 0.94 18.32
N ASN A 475 -6.46 0.43 17.60
CA ASN A 475 -5.61 1.27 16.77
C ASN A 475 -6.41 1.90 15.62
N GLY A 476 -7.25 1.12 14.94
CA GLY A 476 -8.11 1.60 13.86
C GLY A 476 -9.03 2.75 14.29
N TRP A 477 -9.72 2.61 15.42
CA TRP A 477 -10.57 3.66 15.98
C TRP A 477 -9.77 4.89 16.43
N GLY A 478 -8.56 4.69 16.98
CA GLY A 478 -7.65 5.80 17.30
C GLY A 478 -7.23 6.60 16.07
N ILE A 479 -6.94 5.92 14.95
CA ILE A 479 -6.63 6.56 13.66
C ILE A 479 -7.82 7.39 13.18
N VAL A 480 -9.01 6.80 13.12
CA VAL A 480 -10.22 7.46 12.62
C VAL A 480 -10.59 8.66 13.49
N LYS A 481 -10.53 8.51 14.81
CA LYS A 481 -10.79 9.60 15.75
C LYS A 481 -9.83 10.77 15.54
N SER A 482 -8.53 10.50 15.45
CA SER A 482 -7.52 11.52 15.19
C SER A 482 -7.77 12.28 13.87
N LEU A 483 -8.17 11.57 12.81
CA LEU A 483 -8.51 12.20 11.53
C LEU A 483 -9.74 13.10 11.62
N ILE A 484 -10.80 12.65 12.31
CA ILE A 484 -12.01 13.44 12.55
C ILE A 484 -11.66 14.71 13.34
N ASP A 485 -10.85 14.59 14.38
CA ASP A 485 -10.47 15.73 15.24
C ASP A 485 -9.66 16.78 14.48
N ILE A 486 -8.71 16.36 13.64
CA ILE A 486 -7.93 17.28 12.79
C ILE A 486 -8.85 18.04 11.84
N ILE A 487 -9.78 17.34 11.21
CA ILE A 487 -10.69 17.91 10.21
C ILE A 487 -11.68 18.88 10.84
N GLU A 488 -12.26 18.53 11.99
CA GLU A 488 -13.17 19.41 12.71
C GLU A 488 -12.44 20.64 13.28
N HIS A 489 -11.24 20.46 13.83
CA HIS A 489 -10.44 21.56 14.37
C HIS A 489 -10.08 22.59 13.29
N VAL A 490 -9.68 22.14 12.09
CA VAL A 490 -9.26 23.03 10.99
C VAL A 490 -10.45 23.52 10.17
N GLY A 491 -11.49 22.70 10.05
CA GLY A 491 -12.71 23.02 9.30
C GLY A 491 -13.56 24.09 9.97
N GLY A 492 -13.66 24.04 11.31
CA GLY A 492 -14.51 24.93 12.10
C GLY A 492 -16.00 24.68 11.89
N ASP A 493 -16.81 25.70 12.16
CA ASP A 493 -18.28 25.60 12.13
C ASP A 493 -18.88 25.74 10.72
N GLN A 494 -18.09 26.23 9.76
CA GLN A 494 -18.54 26.43 8.38
C GLN A 494 -18.53 25.11 7.59
N ASP A 495 -19.32 25.08 6.52
CA ASP A 495 -19.26 24.00 5.53
C ASP A 495 -17.85 23.94 4.93
N TYR A 496 -17.34 22.72 4.83
CA TYR A 496 -15.99 22.47 4.34
C TYR A 496 -15.91 21.21 3.52
N ARG A 497 -14.83 21.11 2.75
CA ARG A 497 -14.45 19.89 2.05
C ARG A 497 -12.96 19.62 2.21
N PHE A 498 -12.65 18.38 2.53
CA PHE A 498 -11.29 17.87 2.63
C PHE A 498 -11.11 16.62 1.77
N VAL A 499 -9.86 16.34 1.41
CA VAL A 499 -9.45 15.09 0.77
C VAL A 499 -8.30 14.51 1.56
N ILE A 500 -8.47 13.27 2.02
CA ILE A 500 -7.39 12.47 2.60
C ILE A 500 -6.78 11.67 1.46
N VAL A 501 -5.47 11.80 1.23
CA VAL A 501 -4.76 11.07 0.18
C VAL A 501 -3.61 10.29 0.81
N LYS A 502 -3.55 8.98 0.57
CA LYS A 502 -2.35 8.19 0.84
C LYS A 502 -1.34 8.46 -0.27
N SER A 503 -0.17 8.99 0.07
CA SER A 503 0.84 9.35 -0.93
C SER A 503 1.38 8.13 -1.68
N PRO A 504 1.54 8.17 -3.01
CA PRO A 504 2.21 7.10 -3.74
C PRO A 504 3.68 7.02 -3.31
N ASN A 505 4.23 5.80 -3.22
CA ASN A 505 5.66 5.53 -2.93
C ASN A 505 6.20 6.01 -1.57
N VAL A 506 5.41 6.72 -0.77
CA VAL A 506 5.78 7.21 0.57
C VAL A 506 4.75 6.72 1.59
N MET A 507 5.23 6.28 2.76
CA MET A 507 4.40 5.76 3.85
C MET A 507 3.79 6.89 4.70
N LYS A 508 3.01 7.76 4.05
CA LYS A 508 2.31 8.89 4.68
C LYS A 508 0.93 9.13 4.06
N ILE A 509 0.05 9.71 4.87
CA ILE A 509 -1.21 10.31 4.43
C ILE A 509 -1.08 11.82 4.49
N VAL A 510 -1.68 12.51 3.52
CA VAL A 510 -1.77 13.96 3.48
C VAL A 510 -3.25 14.36 3.44
N ILE A 511 -3.62 15.34 4.25
CA ILE A 511 -4.96 15.93 4.27
C ILE A 511 -4.90 17.26 3.54
N TYR A 512 -5.73 17.43 2.53
CA TYR A 512 -5.89 18.65 1.77
C TYR A 512 -7.25 19.29 2.07
N ARG A 513 -7.30 20.60 2.27
CA ARG A 513 -8.54 21.37 2.19
C ARG A 513 -8.74 21.76 0.74
N VAL A 514 -9.96 21.55 0.25
CA VAL A 514 -10.31 21.78 -1.15
C VAL A 514 -11.52 22.71 -1.26
N PRO A 515 -11.69 23.43 -2.38
CA PRO A 515 -12.91 24.17 -2.65
C PRO A 515 -14.14 23.26 -2.55
N ILE A 516 -15.26 23.80 -2.06
CA ILE A 516 -16.52 23.05 -1.94
C ILE A 516 -16.96 22.51 -3.32
N GLU A 517 -16.66 23.22 -4.40
CA GLU A 517 -17.03 22.84 -5.77
C GLU A 517 -16.09 21.81 -6.42
N ALA A 518 -15.02 21.37 -5.73
CA ALA A 518 -13.98 20.53 -6.33
C ALA A 518 -14.48 19.13 -6.76
N PHE A 519 -15.60 18.66 -6.21
CA PHE A 519 -16.18 17.35 -6.53
C PHE A 519 -17.71 17.41 -6.61
N GLU A 520 -18.28 16.63 -7.52
CA GLU A 520 -19.73 16.46 -7.63
C GLU A 520 -20.16 15.25 -6.78
N PHE A 521 -20.91 15.50 -5.69
CA PHE A 521 -21.47 14.45 -4.81
C PHE A 521 -22.96 14.65 -4.56
#